data_AF-A0AA90EBR3-F1
#
_entry.id   AF-A0AA90EBR3-F1
#
_cell.length_a   1.000
_cell.length_b   1.000
_cell.length_c   1.000
_cell.angle_alpha   90.00
_cell.angle_beta   90.00
_cell.angle_gamma   90.00
#
_symmetry.space_group_name_H-M   'P 1'
#
loop_
_entity.id
_entity.type
_entity.pdbx_description
1 polymer ?
#
loop_
_entity_poly.entity_id
_entity_poly.type
_entity_poly.pdbx_seq_one_letter_code
_entity_poly.pdbx_strand_id
1 'polypeptide(L)' 'MSRLLKNALEKERNHYLKKLNSLGEYNQDVLQRMTITELRNEYFYFFRKNKARFQNRPF' A
#
# COMPACT_ATOMS: atom_id res chain seq x y z
N MET A 1 17.61 16.36 8.10
CA MET A 1 16.90 15.57 7.08
C MET A 1 16.78 16.40 5.80
N SER A 2 17.43 16.01 4.71
CA SER A 2 17.45 16.80 3.47
C SER A 2 16.05 16.85 2.83
N ARG A 3 15.74 17.96 2.15
CA ARG A 3 14.46 18.19 1.44
C ARG A 3 14.15 17.08 0.42
N LEU A 4 15.19 16.57 -0.24
CA LEU A 4 15.09 15.45 -1.19
C LEU A 4 14.59 14.15 -0.54
N LEU A 5 15.09 13.81 0.65
CA LEU A 5 14.67 12.62 1.40
C LEU A 5 13.21 12.71 1.82
N LYS A 6 12.77 13.90 2.29
CA LYS A 6 11.36 14.12 2.62
C LYS A 6 10.45 13.93 1.40
N ASN A 7 10.80 14.55 0.27
CA ASN A 7 10.03 14.42 -0.97
C ASN A 7 9.97 12.96 -1.47
N ALA A 8 11.07 12.22 -1.37
CA ALA A 8 11.11 10.80 -1.75
C ALA A 8 10.18 9.95 -0.86
N LEU A 9 10.20 10.18 0.45
CA LEU A 9 9.32 9.50 1.41
C LEU A 9 7.85 9.85 1.16
N GLU A 10 7.52 11.12 0.92
CA GLU A 10 6.15 11.52 0.59
C GLU A 10 5.65 10.90 -0.72
N LYS A 11 6.53 10.80 -1.73
CA LYS A 11 6.21 10.15 -3.00
C LYS A 11 5.94 8.66 -2.81
N GLU A 12 6.75 7.97 -2.01
CA GLU A 12 6.54 6.56 -1.67
C GLU A 12 5.23 6.36 -0.88
N ARG A 13 4.97 7.22 0.11
CA ARG A 13 3.72 7.20 0.87
C ARG A 13 2.51 7.31 -0.05
N ASN A 14 2.49 8.33 -0.91
CA ASN A 14 1.39 8.59 -1.83
C ASN A 14 1.20 7.44 -2.83
N HIS A 15 2.27 6.76 -3.24
CA HIS A 15 2.18 5.58 -4.09
C HIS A 15 1.37 4.46 -3.43
N TYR A 16 1.73 4.07 -2.20
CA TYR A 16 1.02 2.99 -1.49
C TYR A 16 -0.40 3.39 -1.10
N LEU A 17 -0.59 4.64 -0.67
CA LEU A 17 -1.91 5.19 -0.33
C LEU A 17 -2.87 5.09 -1.52
N LYS A 18 -2.42 5.50 -2.71
CA LYS A 18 -3.25 5.41 -3.94
C LYS A 18 -3.56 3.95 -4.29
N LYS A 19 -2.58 3.04 -4.19
CA LYS A 19 -2.80 1.61 -4.47
C LYS A 19 -3.80 0.98 -3.51
N LEU A 20 -3.66 1.22 -2.21
CA LEU A 20 -4.58 0.69 -1.20
C LEU A 20 -5.97 1.29 -1.33
N ASN A 21 -6.08 2.60 -1.61
CA ASN A 21 -7.36 3.25 -1.86
C ASN A 21 -8.08 2.67 -3.10
N SER A 22 -7.33 2.34 -4.16
CA SER A 22 -7.88 1.68 -5.34
C SER A 22 -8.37 0.24 -5.10
N LEU A 23 -7.93 -0.42 -4.02
CA LEU A 23 -8.45 -1.74 -3.64
C LEU A 23 -9.85 -1.65 -3.00
N GLY A 24 -10.26 -0.46 -2.54
CA GLY A 24 -11.58 -0.22 -1.95
C GLY A 24 -11.80 -0.82 -0.56
N GLU A 25 -10.80 -1.48 0.04
CA GLU A 25 -10.94 -2.14 1.34
C GLU A 25 -10.64 -1.22 2.55
N TYR A 26 -10.09 -0.03 2.33
CA TYR A 26 -9.68 0.88 3.41
C TYR A 26 -10.33 2.26 3.31
N ASN A 27 -10.80 2.77 4.45
CA ASN A 27 -11.22 4.16 4.58
C ASN A 27 -10.00 5.09 4.50
N GLN A 28 -10.16 6.21 3.79
CA GLN A 28 -9.09 7.18 3.57
C GLN A 28 -8.52 7.73 4.89
N ASP A 29 -9.36 7.95 5.90
CA ASP A 29 -8.94 8.36 7.26
C ASP A 29 -8.02 7.35 7.94
N VAL A 30 -8.26 6.05 7.73
CA VAL A 30 -7.43 4.98 8.29
C VAL A 30 -6.08 4.96 7.58
N LEU A 31 -6.07 5.06 6.24
CA LEU A 31 -4.83 5.10 5.45
C LEU A 31 -3.98 6.34 5.76
N GLN A 32 -4.61 7.49 6.06
CA GLN A 32 -3.88 8.71 6.39
C GLN A 32 -3.17 8.63 7.76
N ARG A 33 -3.70 7.85 8.70
CA ARG A 33 -3.07 7.63 10.01
C ARG A 33 -1.92 6.64 9.98
N MET A 34 -1.81 5.82 8.93
CA MET A 34 -0.74 4.83 8.79
C MET A 34 0.59 5.47 8.39
N THR A 35 1.67 4.86 8.91
CA THR A 35 3.04 5.12 8.49
C THR A 35 3.34 4.48 7.12
N ILE A 36 4.41 4.92 6.46
CA ILE A 36 4.87 4.34 5.18
C ILE A 36 5.11 2.83 5.29
N THR A 37 5.71 2.38 6.39
CA THR A 37 6.00 0.96 6.62
C THR A 37 4.72 0.13 6.73
N GLU A 38 3.71 0.65 7.43
CA GLU A 38 2.40 0.00 7.54
C GLU A 38 1.69 -0.06 6.19
N LEU A 39 1.62 1.05 5.45
CA LEU A 39 1.04 1.08 4.10
C LEU A 39 1.74 0.09 3.16
N ARG A 40 3.07 -0.01 3.27
CA ARG A 40 3.87 -0.96 2.51
C ARG A 40 3.53 -2.40 2.90
N ASN A 41 3.50 -2.72 4.20
CA ASN A 41 3.16 -4.05 4.70
C ASN A 41 1.76 -4.48 4.27
N GLU A 42 0.76 -3.60 4.41
CA GLU A 42 -0.60 -3.85 3.95
C GLU A 42 -0.61 -4.13 2.45
N TYR A 43 0.04 -3.29 1.64
CA TYR A 43 0.13 -3.52 0.20
C TYR A 43 0.78 -4.86 -0.15
N PHE A 44 1.87 -5.23 0.53
CA PHE A 44 2.53 -6.53 0.35
C PHE A 44 1.64 -7.70 0.79
N TYR A 45 0.88 -7.54 1.88
CA TYR A 45 -0.08 -8.52 2.35
C TYR A 45 -1.18 -8.73 1.31
N PHE A 46 -1.77 -7.66 0.76
CA PHE A 46 -2.73 -7.75 -0.34
C PHE A 46 -2.16 -8.40 -1.58
N PHE A 47 -0.95 -8.00 -1.96
CA PHE A 47 -0.31 -8.55 -3.14
C PHE A 47 -0.06 -10.05 -2.97
N ARG A 48 0.40 -10.49 -1.79
CA ARG A 48 0.62 -11.90 -1.47
C ARG A 48 -0.71 -12.68 -1.40
N LYS A 49 -1.73 -12.12 -0.75
CA LYS A 49 -3.08 -12.71 -0.62
C LYS A 49 -3.76 -12.86 -1.98
N ASN A 50 -3.68 -11.84 -2.84
CA ASN A 50 -4.24 -11.90 -4.19
C ASN A 50 -3.43 -12.82 -5.11
N LYS A 51 -2.09 -12.82 -5.02
CA LYS A 51 -1.26 -13.76 -5.77
C LYS A 51 -1.58 -15.23 -5.42
N ALA A 52 -1.86 -15.52 -4.14
CA ALA A 52 -2.33 -16.83 -3.71
C ALA A 52 -3.72 -17.19 -4.28
N ARG A 53 -4.62 -16.22 -4.46
CA ARG A 53 -5.93 -16.45 -5.12
C ARG A 53 -5.82 -16.74 -6.62
N PHE A 54 -4.77 -16.25 -7.30
CA PHE A 54 -4.55 -16.54 -8.72
C PHE A 54 -3.87 -17.88 -8.99
N GLN A 55 -3.23 -18.52 -8.01
CA GLN A 55 -2.63 -19.85 -8.16
C GLN A 55 -3.63 -21.00 -7.94
N ASN A 56 -4.76 -20.75 -7.29
CA ASN A 56 -5.76 -21.76 -6.96
C ASN A 56 -6.98 -21.78 -7.91
N ARG A 57 -6.81 -21.33 -9.16
CA ARG A 57 -7.84 -21.58 -10.19
C ARG A 57 -7.49 -22.92 -10.86
N PRO A 58 -8.25 -24.01 -10.64
CA PRO A 58 -8.14 -25.16 -11.52
C PRO A 58 -8.59 -24.72 -12.92
N PHE A 59 -7.80 -25.08 -13.92
CA PHE A 59 -8.14 -24.95 -15.34
C PHE A 59 -9.36 -25.80 -15.68
#